data_AF-A0A4U1FWM1-F1
#
_entry.id   AF-A0A4U1FWM1-F1
#
_cell.length_a   1.000
_cell.length_b   1.000
_cell.length_c   1.000
_cell.angle_alpha   90.00
_cell.angle_beta   90.00
_cell.angle_gamma   90.00
#
_symmetry.space_group_name_H-M   'P 1'
#
loop_
_entity.id
_entity.type
_entity.pdbx_description
1 polymer ?
#
loop_
_entity_poly.entity_id
_entity_poly.type
_entity_poly.pdbx_seq_one_letter_code
_entity_poly.pdbx_strand_id
1 'polypeptide(L)'
;MKDLNEILESESLSDFRMDFDRQISDLENHPNGMKRYIMLCLMAEMTLARIENADTSNFVEKLQKQIDALNEKHGQMREMLQAHANENVRICDQFDSYLAILDNIRRDIESRLADYDREIAGIVRMRDSLSVNQARKSGNVMS
;
A
#
# COMPACT_ATOMS: atom_id res chain seq x y z
N MET A 1 -6.09 16.96 -2.96
CA MET A 1 -6.73 18.28 -2.80
C MET A 1 -5.65 19.15 -2.21
N LYS A 2 -5.32 20.27 -2.87
CA LYS A 2 -4.11 21.02 -2.55
C LYS A 2 -4.28 21.80 -1.23
N ASP A 3 -3.27 21.78 -0.37
CA ASP A 3 -3.15 22.63 0.84
C ASP A 3 -3.27 24.12 0.46
N LEU A 4 -3.71 24.99 1.37
CA LEU A 4 -3.69 26.45 1.21
C LEU A 4 -2.31 26.97 0.77
N ASN A 5 -1.22 26.40 1.29
CA ASN A 5 0.14 26.70 0.82
C ASN A 5 0.38 26.20 -0.62
N GLU A 6 -0.12 25.02 -0.98
CA GLU A 6 -0.04 24.50 -2.36
C GLU A 6 -0.99 25.24 -3.35
N ILE A 7 -2.01 25.94 -2.84
CA ILE A 7 -2.86 26.84 -3.61
C ILE A 7 -2.10 28.17 -3.82
N LEU A 8 -1.52 28.75 -2.76
CA LEU A 8 -0.71 29.96 -2.85
C LEU A 8 0.54 29.78 -3.73
N GLU A 9 1.12 28.57 -3.73
CA GLU A 9 2.23 28.15 -4.58
C GLU A 9 1.77 27.39 -5.84
N SER A 10 0.47 27.41 -6.16
CA SER A 10 -0.01 26.82 -7.40
C SER A 10 0.61 27.55 -8.60
N GLU A 11 0.99 26.81 -9.64
CA GLU A 11 1.57 27.38 -10.88
C GLU A 11 0.76 28.58 -11.38
N SER A 12 -0.57 28.51 -11.32
CA SER A 12 -1.44 29.63 -11.74
C SER A 12 -1.30 30.90 -10.91
N LEU A 13 -1.03 30.78 -9.60
CA LEU A 13 -0.85 31.93 -8.70
C LEU A 13 0.59 32.44 -8.72
N SER A 14 1.57 31.54 -8.89
CA SER A 14 2.97 31.95 -9.10
C SER A 14 3.16 32.67 -10.44
N ASP A 15 2.53 32.20 -11.50
CA ASP A 15 2.57 32.83 -12.83
C ASP A 15 1.89 34.19 -12.81
N PHE A 16 0.74 34.29 -12.13
CA PHE A 16 0.06 35.57 -11.93
C PHE A 16 0.92 36.55 -11.13
N ARG A 17 1.57 36.08 -10.06
CA ARG A 17 2.48 36.90 -9.25
C ARG A 17 3.68 37.37 -10.06
N MET A 18 4.30 36.49 -10.85
CA MET A 18 5.40 36.85 -11.75
C MET A 18 4.99 37.90 -12.78
N ASP A 19 3.82 37.74 -13.42
CA ASP A 19 3.34 38.71 -14.40
C ASP A 19 3.00 40.06 -13.75
N PHE A 20 2.43 40.04 -12.55
CA PHE A 20 2.13 41.25 -11.78
C PHE A 20 3.42 41.99 -11.35
N ASP A 21 4.40 41.27 -10.80
CA ASP A 21 5.69 41.84 -10.41
C ASP A 21 6.45 42.42 -11.61
N ARG A 22 6.35 41.76 -12.78
CA ARG A 22 6.90 42.28 -14.03
C ARG A 22 6.20 43.58 -14.45
N GLN A 23 4.87 43.63 -14.43
CA GLN A 23 4.13 44.84 -14.79
C GLN A 23 4.45 46.01 -13.85
N ILE A 24 4.58 45.75 -12.54
CA ILE A 24 5.04 46.74 -11.55
C ILE A 24 6.46 47.20 -11.90
N SER A 25 7.38 46.28 -12.19
CA SER A 25 8.77 46.60 -12.52
C SER A 25 8.91 47.40 -13.83
N ASP A 26 8.08 47.13 -14.84
CA ASP A 26 8.04 47.88 -16.10
C ASP A 26 7.51 49.31 -15.87
N LEU A 27 6.51 49.46 -14.99
CA LEU A 27 6.01 50.75 -14.51
C LEU A 27 7.06 51.50 -13.70
N GLU A 28 7.86 50.77 -12.92
CA GLU A 28 8.98 51.32 -12.19
C GLU A 28 10.09 51.86 -13.11
N ASN A 29 10.21 51.25 -14.28
CA ASN A 29 10.98 51.68 -15.45
C ASN A 29 10.61 53.04 -16.06
N HIS A 30 9.40 53.54 -15.82
CA HIS A 30 8.79 54.49 -16.75
C HIS A 30 9.45 55.90 -16.66
N PRO A 31 9.86 56.50 -17.80
CA PRO A 31 10.66 57.74 -17.83
C PRO A 31 9.91 58.99 -17.34
N ASN A 32 8.58 58.91 -17.22
CA ASN A 32 7.75 59.98 -16.68
C ASN A 32 7.19 59.56 -15.31
N GLY A 33 7.75 60.15 -14.25
CA GLY A 33 7.38 59.86 -12.85
C GLY A 33 5.92 60.17 -12.52
N MET A 34 5.33 61.22 -13.11
CA MET A 34 3.90 61.52 -12.88
C MET A 34 2.99 60.48 -13.52
N LYS A 35 3.29 60.04 -14.75
CA LYS A 35 2.53 58.96 -15.42
C LYS A 35 2.65 57.64 -14.64
N ARG A 36 3.81 57.35 -14.05
CA ARG A 36 4.05 56.20 -13.18
C ARG A 36 3.15 56.20 -11.94
N TYR A 37 3.08 57.33 -11.22
CA TYR A 37 2.18 57.46 -10.06
C TYR A 37 0.71 57.28 -10.45
N ILE A 38 0.26 57.89 -11.55
CA ILE A 38 -1.13 57.76 -12.01
C ILE A 38 -1.46 56.30 -12.37
N MET A 39 -0.57 55.60 -13.06
CA MET A 39 -0.79 54.20 -13.44
C MET A 39 -0.79 53.26 -12.21
N LEU A 40 0.06 53.49 -11.22
CA LEU A 40 0.03 52.74 -9.96
C LEU A 40 -1.29 52.98 -9.20
N CYS A 41 -1.78 54.21 -9.15
CA CYS A 41 -3.08 54.53 -8.55
C CYS A 41 -4.24 53.83 -9.28
N LEU A 42 -4.24 53.81 -10.62
CA LEU A 42 -5.25 53.11 -11.42
C LEU A 42 -5.20 51.60 -11.20
N MET A 43 -4.01 51.01 -11.12
CA MET A 43 -3.88 49.57 -10.81
C MET A 43 -4.41 49.26 -9.40
N ALA A 44 -4.12 50.09 -8.41
CA ALA A 44 -4.64 49.92 -7.06
C ALA A 44 -6.18 50.04 -7.04
N GLU A 45 -6.75 51.02 -7.73
CA GLU A 45 -8.19 51.22 -7.84
C GLU A 45 -8.88 50.04 -8.52
N MET A 46 -8.35 49.55 -9.65
CA MET A 46 -8.88 48.37 -10.33
C MET A 46 -8.82 47.10 -9.47
N THR A 47 -7.72 46.92 -8.73
CA THR A 47 -7.57 45.78 -7.82
C THR A 47 -8.57 45.86 -6.67
N LEU A 48 -8.74 47.03 -6.07
CA LEU A 48 -9.74 47.24 -5.00
C LEU A 48 -11.17 46.99 -5.51
N ALA A 49 -11.52 47.52 -6.68
CA ALA A 49 -12.83 47.29 -7.29
C ALA A 49 -13.07 45.80 -7.59
N ARG A 50 -12.04 45.06 -8.00
CA ARG A 50 -12.16 43.60 -8.20
C ARG A 50 -12.33 42.83 -6.90
N ILE A 51 -11.65 43.25 -5.83
CA ILE A 51 -11.80 42.64 -4.49
C ILE A 51 -13.20 42.91 -3.94
N GLU A 52 -13.70 44.13 -4.09
CA GLU A 52 -15.05 44.53 -3.63
C GLU A 52 -16.16 43.76 -4.36
N ASN A 53 -15.95 43.46 -5.66
CA ASN A 53 -16.87 42.66 -6.46
C ASN A 53 -16.59 41.14 -6.39
N ALA A 54 -15.58 40.70 -5.63
CA ALA A 54 -15.31 39.28 -5.46
C ALA A 54 -16.40 38.67 -4.58
N ASP A 55 -17.20 37.78 -5.16
CA ASP A 55 -18.24 37.07 -4.42
C ASP A 55 -17.61 36.06 -3.44
N THR A 56 -17.31 36.55 -2.24
CA THR A 56 -16.80 35.77 -1.10
C THR A 56 -17.91 35.15 -0.27
N SER A 57 -19.19 35.47 -0.57
CA SER A 57 -20.34 35.05 0.23
C SER A 57 -20.50 33.53 0.26
N ASN A 58 -20.08 32.85 -0.81
CA ASN A 58 -20.16 31.39 -0.96
C ASN A 58 -18.86 30.64 -0.60
N PHE A 59 -17.80 31.34 -0.17
CA PHE A 59 -16.50 30.71 0.08
C PHE A 59 -16.58 29.67 1.20
N VAL A 60 -17.22 30.03 2.31
CA VAL A 60 -17.43 29.13 3.46
C VAL A 60 -18.28 27.93 3.06
N GLU A 61 -19.34 28.13 2.26
CA GLU A 61 -20.20 27.04 1.77
C GLU A 61 -19.45 26.08 0.84
N LYS A 62 -18.61 26.60 -0.05
CA LYS A 62 -17.76 25.78 -0.94
C LYS A 62 -16.72 24.97 -0.14
N LEU A 63 -16.10 25.59 0.85
CA LEU A 63 -15.20 24.90 1.78
C LEU A 63 -15.91 23.78 2.54
N GLN A 64 -17.10 24.06 3.07
CA GLN A 64 -17.89 23.06 3.78
C GLN A 64 -18.21 21.86 2.89
N LYS A 65 -18.69 22.09 1.65
CA LYS A 65 -18.95 21.01 0.69
C LYS A 65 -17.71 20.17 0.38
N GLN A 66 -16.54 20.80 0.29
CA GLN A 66 -15.28 20.08 0.07
C GLN A 66 -14.88 19.24 1.27
N ILE A 67 -15.04 19.76 2.49
CA ILE A 67 -14.80 19.03 3.74
C ILE A 67 -15.75 17.84 3.85
N ASP A 68 -17.04 18.03 3.55
CA ASP A 68 -18.04 16.96 3.61
C ASP A 68 -17.71 15.84 2.61
N ALA A 69 -17.36 16.18 1.36
CA ALA A 69 -16.93 15.21 0.36
C ALA A 69 -15.64 14.46 0.76
N LEU A 70 -14.70 15.15 1.43
CA LEU A 70 -13.46 14.54 1.90
C LEU A 70 -13.73 13.58 3.06
N ASN A 71 -14.63 13.94 3.98
CA ASN A 71 -15.08 13.08 5.07
C ASN A 71 -15.79 11.83 4.55
N GLU A 72 -16.67 11.96 3.56
CA GLU A 72 -17.34 10.81 2.94
C GLU A 72 -16.33 9.84 2.30
N LYS A 73 -15.40 10.37 1.50
CA LYS A 73 -14.33 9.57 0.88
C LYS A 73 -13.47 8.86 1.92
N HIS A 74 -13.11 9.54 3.01
CA HIS A 74 -12.32 8.96 4.08
C HIS A 74 -13.11 7.90 4.86
N GLY A 75 -14.42 8.08 5.04
CA GLY A 75 -15.32 7.08 5.61
C GLY A 75 -15.34 5.80 4.79
N GLN A 76 -15.59 5.92 3.48
CA GLN A 76 -15.59 4.78 2.56
C GLN A 76 -14.24 4.04 2.54
N MET A 77 -13.12 4.79 2.52
CA MET A 77 -11.78 4.19 2.57
C MET A 77 -11.55 3.42 3.89
N ARG A 78 -12.03 3.97 5.02
CA ARG A 78 -11.90 3.31 6.33
C ARG A 78 -12.68 2.00 6.36
N GLU A 79 -13.91 1.99 5.85
CA GLU A 79 -14.73 0.78 5.76
C GLU A 79 -14.07 -0.29 4.89
N MET A 80 -13.53 0.11 3.73
CA MET A 80 -12.82 -0.80 2.84
C MET A 80 -11.56 -1.38 3.49
N LEU A 81 -10.75 -0.54 4.16
CA LEU A 81 -9.57 -1.01 4.89
C LEU A 81 -9.94 -1.96 6.03
N GLN A 82 -11.02 -1.69 6.76
CA GLN A 82 -11.50 -2.59 7.80
C GLN A 82 -11.94 -3.94 7.23
N ALA A 83 -12.62 -3.95 6.08
CA ALA A 83 -13.01 -5.17 5.40
C ALA A 83 -11.78 -6.00 4.97
N HIS A 84 -10.77 -5.35 4.39
CA HIS A 84 -9.50 -6.02 4.04
C HIS A 84 -8.77 -6.56 5.27
N ALA A 85 -8.71 -5.80 6.37
CA ALA A 85 -8.09 -6.26 7.61
C ALA A 85 -8.79 -7.52 8.15
N ASN A 86 -10.13 -7.54 8.15
CA ASN A 86 -10.91 -8.69 8.59
C ASN A 86 -10.69 -9.91 7.68
N GLU A 87 -10.57 -9.71 6.38
CA GLU A 87 -10.29 -10.79 5.44
C GLU A 87 -8.88 -11.35 5.62
N ASN A 88 -7.89 -10.50 5.85
CA ASN A 88 -6.52 -10.93 6.13
C ASN A 88 -6.46 -11.80 7.40
N VAL A 89 -7.20 -11.43 8.46
CA VAL A 89 -7.31 -12.28 9.67
C VAL A 89 -7.84 -13.67 9.32
N ARG A 90 -8.91 -13.75 8.52
CA ARG A 90 -9.46 -15.06 8.09
C ARG A 90 -8.48 -15.87 7.28
N ILE A 91 -7.70 -15.24 6.40
CA ILE A 91 -6.66 -15.89 5.61
C ILE A 91 -5.57 -16.45 6.54
N CYS A 92 -5.16 -15.69 7.56
CA CYS A 92 -4.21 -16.18 8.57
C CYS A 92 -4.75 -17.41 9.30
N ASP A 93 -6.01 -17.39 9.75
CA ASP A 93 -6.64 -18.54 10.41
C ASP A 93 -6.66 -19.77 9.49
N GLN A 94 -6.89 -19.58 8.19
CA GLN A 94 -6.84 -20.66 7.20
C GLN A 94 -5.42 -21.22 7.03
N PHE A 95 -4.40 -20.36 6.98
CA PHE A 95 -3.01 -20.80 6.92
C PHE A 95 -2.62 -21.64 8.14
N ASP A 96 -3.00 -21.21 9.35
CA ASP A 96 -2.73 -21.97 10.57
C ASP A 96 -3.40 -23.34 10.55
N SER A 97 -4.63 -23.43 10.05
CA SER A 97 -5.34 -24.69 9.84
C SER A 97 -4.61 -25.60 8.84
N TYR A 98 -4.17 -25.06 7.70
CA TYR A 98 -3.42 -25.83 6.72
C TYR A 98 -2.07 -26.30 7.23
N LEU A 99 -1.35 -25.47 8.00
CA LEU A 99 -0.10 -25.87 8.64
C LEU A 99 -0.31 -27.03 9.60
N ALA A 100 -1.38 -27.00 10.41
CA ALA A 100 -1.72 -28.11 11.30
C ALA A 100 -2.03 -29.41 10.54
N ILE A 101 -2.73 -29.32 9.41
CA ILE A 101 -3.01 -30.47 8.53
C ILE A 101 -1.71 -31.02 7.94
N LEU A 102 -0.82 -30.15 7.44
CA LEU A 102 0.47 -30.56 6.88
C LEU A 102 1.36 -31.24 7.92
N ASP A 103 1.38 -30.75 9.16
CA ASP A 103 2.11 -31.38 10.26
C ASP A 103 1.58 -32.78 10.59
N ASN A 104 0.26 -32.97 10.56
CA ASN A 104 -0.34 -34.29 10.76
C ASN A 104 0.03 -35.25 9.63
N ILE A 105 -0.08 -34.80 8.37
CA ILE A 105 0.33 -35.60 7.21
C ILE A 105 1.81 -35.98 7.30
N ARG A 106 2.67 -35.04 7.72
CA ARG A 106 4.11 -35.31 7.90
C ARG A 106 4.33 -36.44 8.90
N ARG A 107 3.68 -36.38 10.06
CA ARG A 107 3.79 -37.42 11.11
C ARG A 107 3.29 -38.77 10.63
N ASP A 108 2.19 -38.81 9.86
CA ASP A 108 1.66 -40.04 9.30
C ASP A 108 2.64 -40.69 8.30
N ILE A 109 3.29 -39.88 7.46
CA ILE A 109 4.31 -40.36 6.53
C ILE A 109 5.52 -40.89 7.30
N GLU A 110 6.03 -40.15 8.29
CA GLU A 110 7.14 -40.57 9.14
C GLU A 110 6.85 -41.90 9.84
N SER A 111 5.63 -42.08 10.38
CA SER A 111 5.20 -43.33 11.00
C SER A 111 5.19 -44.49 10.01
N ARG A 112 4.60 -44.29 8.83
CA ARG A 112 4.52 -45.34 7.79
C ARG A 112 5.88 -45.75 7.27
N LEU A 113 6.80 -44.80 7.09
CA LEU A 113 8.18 -45.10 6.71
C LEU A 113 8.87 -45.95 7.79
N ALA A 114 8.68 -45.61 9.07
CA ALA A 114 9.23 -46.41 10.16
C ALA A 114 8.60 -47.82 10.27
N ASP A 115 7.34 -47.98 9.88
CA ASP A 115 6.71 -49.31 9.76
C ASP A 115 7.34 -50.11 8.61
N TYR A 116 7.52 -49.49 7.43
CA TYR A 116 8.18 -50.14 6.29
C TYR A 116 9.62 -50.53 6.58
N ASP A 117 10.40 -49.68 7.26
CA ASP A 117 11.77 -50.01 7.67
C ASP A 117 11.80 -51.25 8.59
N ARG A 118 10.83 -51.35 9.52
CA ARG A 118 10.68 -52.51 10.40
C ARG A 118 10.33 -53.78 9.63
N GLU A 119 9.41 -53.69 8.67
CA GLU A 119 9.04 -54.83 7.81
C GLU A 119 10.23 -55.31 6.95
N ILE A 120 10.93 -54.38 6.30
CA ILE A 120 12.12 -54.68 5.49
C ILE A 120 13.19 -55.34 6.36
N ALA A 121 13.48 -54.81 7.54
CA ALA A 121 14.43 -55.41 8.46
C ALA A 121 14.02 -56.84 8.88
N GLY A 122 12.72 -57.07 9.09
CA GLY A 122 12.16 -58.41 9.33
C GLY A 122 12.40 -59.37 8.17
N ILE A 123 12.12 -58.95 6.94
CA ILE A 123 12.34 -59.74 5.73
C ILE A 123 13.82 -60.08 5.54
N VAL A 124 14.72 -59.10 5.73
CA VAL A 124 16.17 -59.30 5.63
C VAL A 124 16.64 -60.34 6.65
N ARG A 125 16.20 -60.25 7.92
CA ARG A 125 16.54 -61.25 8.95
C ARG A 125 16.05 -62.64 8.59
N MET A 126 14.82 -62.75 8.08
CA MET A 126 14.27 -64.04 7.62
C MET A 126 15.10 -64.63 6.48
N ARG A 127 15.42 -63.81 5.46
CA ARG A 127 16.28 -64.22 4.33
C ARG A 127 17.65 -64.73 4.82
N ASP A 128 18.29 -63.99 5.72
CA ASP A 128 19.63 -64.34 6.21
C ASP A 128 19.59 -65.65 7.02
N SER A 129 18.53 -65.88 7.81
CA SER A 129 18.33 -67.14 8.54
C SER A 129 18.12 -68.36 7.62
N LEU A 130 17.43 -68.18 6.48
CA LEU A 130 17.22 -69.24 5.49
C LEU A 130 18.52 -69.62 4.78
N SER A 131 19.35 -68.63 4.42
CA SER A 131 20.66 -68.85 3.80
C SER A 131 21.60 -69.66 4.70
N VAL A 132 21.65 -69.34 6.00
CA VAL A 132 22.44 -70.10 6.99
C VAL A 132 21.94 -71.54 7.16
N ASN A 133 20.62 -71.74 7.20
CA ASN A 133 20.04 -73.07 7.34
C ASN A 133 20.23 -73.94 6.09
N GLN A 134 20.23 -73.34 4.90
CA GLN A 134 20.59 -74.03 3.65
C GLN A 134 22.08 -74.41 3.63
N ALA A 135 22.98 -73.51 4.06
CA ALA A 135 24.42 -73.80 4.17
C ALA A 135 24.74 -74.91 5.19
N ARG A 136 24.02 -74.96 6.32
CA ARG A 136 24.14 -76.07 7.29
C ARG A 136 23.66 -77.40 6.73
N LYS A 137 22.57 -77.41 5.96
CA LYS A 137 22.07 -78.64 5.32
C LYS A 137 23.01 -79.16 4.23
N SER A 138 23.65 -78.29 3.44
CA SER A 138 24.62 -78.72 2.43
C SER A 138 25.97 -79.15 3.01
N GLY A 139 26.39 -78.59 4.14
CA GLY A 139 27.61 -79.02 4.85
C GLY A 139 27.51 -80.38 5.54
N ASN A 140 26.32 -80.77 6.02
CA ASN A 140 26.08 -82.07 6.68
C ASN A 140 25.90 -83.26 5.72
N VAL A 141 25.91 -83.02 4.40
CA VAL A 141 25.79 -84.08 3.38
C VAL A 141 27.17 -84.58 2.92
N MET A 142 28.27 -84.01 3.44
CA MET A 142 29.65 -84.42 3.15
C MET A 142 30.41 -85.00 4.36
N SER A 143 29.73 -85.64 5.32
CA SER A 143 30.38 -86.42 6.39
C SER A 143 29.79 -87.82 6.49
#